data_AF-A0AAV6KNG8-F1
#
_entry.id   AF-A0AAV6KNG8-F1
#
_cell.length_a   1.000
_cell.length_b   1.000
_cell.length_c   1.000
_cell.angle_alpha   90.00
_cell.angle_beta   90.00
_cell.angle_gamma   90.00
#
_symmetry.space_group_name_H-M   'P 1'
#
loop_
_entity.id
_entity.type
_entity.pdbx_description
1 polymer ?
#
loop_
_entity_poly.entity_id
_entity_poly.type
_entity_poly.pdbx_seq_one_letter_code
_entity_poly.pdbx_strand_id
1 'polypeptide(L)'
;MWEAKCLHLANKAPDANNIWRNISGQEFGGMYCVVLIVKSVVVSAGLLRIFGREVAELPLVATSRENQGKGYFQALFSCIEGLLHSLNVENLVLPAAEEAESIWTKKLGFRKMSDERLLKYTKHLQLTSFKGTSMLEKAVQQQIVD
;
A
#
# COMPACT_ATOMS: atom_id res chain seq x y z
N MET A 1 -5.80 12.68 -8.17
CA MET A 1 -6.94 13.08 -7.32
C MET A 1 -7.56 11.90 -6.55
N TRP A 2 -6.78 10.86 -6.20
CA TRP A 2 -7.32 9.62 -5.58
C TRP A 2 -6.40 9.04 -4.49
N GLU A 3 -5.10 9.27 -4.61
CA GLU A 3 -4.08 9.23 -3.55
C GLU A 3 -4.53 9.86 -2.22
N ALA A 4 -5.25 10.97 -2.29
CA ALA A 4 -5.80 11.64 -1.13
C ALA A 4 -7.03 10.94 -0.54
N LYS A 5 -7.66 9.99 -1.24
CA LYS A 5 -8.97 9.42 -0.86
C LYS A 5 -8.83 8.25 0.11
N CYS A 6 -7.81 7.40 -0.01
CA CYS A 6 -7.48 6.43 1.05
C CYS A 6 -7.01 7.16 2.32
N LEU A 7 -6.21 8.22 2.16
CA LEU A 7 -5.83 9.10 3.28
C LEU A 7 -7.06 9.80 3.89
N HIS A 8 -8.01 10.24 3.07
CA HIS A 8 -9.27 10.85 3.51
C HIS A 8 -10.20 9.84 4.20
N LEU A 9 -10.26 8.59 3.74
CA LEU A 9 -10.99 7.51 4.40
C LEU A 9 -10.36 7.16 5.75
N ALA A 10 -9.03 7.10 5.82
CA ALA A 10 -8.30 6.96 7.08
C ALA A 10 -8.60 8.13 8.04
N ASN A 11 -8.66 9.36 7.54
CA ASN A 11 -9.00 10.56 8.32
C ASN A 11 -10.49 10.69 8.67
N LYS A 12 -11.38 9.97 7.99
CA LYS A 12 -12.83 9.93 8.24
C LYS A 12 -13.28 8.71 9.07
N ALA A 13 -12.37 7.81 9.41
CA ALA A 13 -12.68 6.71 10.30
C ALA A 13 -13.12 7.30 11.66
N PRO A 14 -14.34 7.01 12.15
CA PRO A 14 -14.95 7.70 13.29
C PRO A 14 -14.18 7.54 14.61
N ASP A 15 -13.14 6.69 14.64
CA ASP A 15 -12.22 6.55 15.75
C ASP A 15 -10.77 6.57 15.27
N ALA A 16 -10.25 7.74 14.90
CA ALA A 16 -8.80 7.93 14.80
C ALA A 16 -8.10 7.51 16.11
N ASN A 17 -8.78 7.67 17.25
CA ASN A 17 -8.33 7.17 18.56
C ASN A 17 -8.31 5.63 18.68
N ASN A 18 -9.13 4.88 17.94
CA ASN A 18 -9.04 3.40 17.91
C ASN A 18 -8.03 2.88 16.88
N ILE A 19 -7.64 3.69 15.88
CA ILE A 19 -6.43 3.41 15.08
C ILE A 19 -5.22 3.36 16.01
N TRP A 20 -5.16 4.26 17.02
CA TRP A 20 -4.11 4.28 18.04
C TRP A 20 -4.33 3.30 19.21
N ARG A 21 -5.57 2.96 19.60
CA ARG A 21 -5.84 2.03 20.71
C ARG A 21 -5.67 0.56 20.35
N ASN A 22 -5.69 0.19 19.06
CA ASN A 22 -5.32 -1.16 18.60
C ASN A 22 -3.80 -1.35 18.39
N ILE A 23 -2.98 -0.34 18.75
CA ILE A 23 -1.51 -0.39 18.63
C ILE A 23 -0.84 -1.06 19.83
N SER A 24 -1.56 -1.25 20.95
CA SER A 24 -1.03 -1.96 22.12
C SER A 24 -0.84 -3.44 21.81
N GLY A 25 0.25 -3.77 21.10
CA GLY A 25 0.59 -5.10 20.61
C GLY A 25 1.07 -5.17 19.15
N GLN A 26 1.16 -4.05 18.41
CA GLN A 26 1.75 -4.06 17.07
C GLN A 26 3.27 -4.04 17.14
N GLU A 27 3.91 -5.14 16.73
CA GLU A 27 5.30 -5.14 16.32
C GLU A 27 5.44 -4.21 15.10
N PHE A 28 5.97 -3.01 15.31
CA PHE A 28 6.27 -2.03 14.23
C PHE A 28 7.44 -2.47 13.34
N GLY A 29 8.01 -3.66 13.60
CA GLY A 29 9.00 -4.28 12.75
C GLY A 29 8.56 -4.30 11.29
N GLY A 30 9.49 -3.92 10.41
CA GLY A 30 9.28 -3.96 8.97
C GLY A 30 8.43 -2.81 8.41
N MET A 31 8.15 -1.74 9.17
CA MET A 31 7.47 -0.55 8.65
C MET A 31 8.45 0.48 8.10
N TYR A 32 8.16 0.97 6.89
CA TYR A 32 9.01 1.89 6.14
C TYR A 32 8.18 3.05 5.58
N CYS A 33 8.71 4.27 5.71
CA CYS A 33 8.19 5.44 5.00
C CYS A 33 9.04 5.65 3.75
N VAL A 34 8.44 5.53 2.57
CA VAL A 34 9.11 5.75 1.29
C VAL A 34 8.70 7.12 0.79
N VAL A 35 9.68 7.99 0.54
CA VAL A 35 9.42 9.38 0.11
C VAL A 35 10.16 9.67 -1.19
N LEU A 36 9.47 10.32 -2.12
CA LEU A 36 10.06 10.89 -3.32
C LEU A 36 10.21 12.39 -3.13
N ILE A 37 11.45 12.87 -3.19
CA ILE A 37 11.82 14.27 -2.99
C ILE A 37 12.30 14.87 -4.31
N VAL A 38 11.76 16.03 -4.68
CA VAL A 38 12.18 16.79 -5.87
C VAL A 38 12.48 18.22 -5.44
N LYS A 39 13.70 18.70 -5.70
CA LYS A 39 14.17 20.04 -5.29
C LYS A 39 13.88 20.33 -3.81
N SER A 40 14.20 19.36 -2.95
CA SER A 40 14.00 19.42 -1.49
C SER A 40 12.54 19.46 -1.01
N VAL A 41 11.57 19.16 -1.87
CA VAL A 41 10.15 19.05 -1.52
C VAL A 41 9.69 17.60 -1.65
N VAL A 42 8.98 17.08 -0.65
CA VAL A 42 8.32 15.77 -0.73
C VAL A 42 7.15 15.89 -1.70
N VAL A 43 7.24 15.20 -2.84
CA VAL A 43 6.20 15.24 -3.86
C VAL A 43 5.25 14.05 -3.77
N SER A 44 5.75 12.88 -3.34
CA SER A 44 4.98 11.64 -3.15
C SER A 44 5.53 10.86 -1.96
N ALA A 45 4.67 10.14 -1.25
CA ALA A 45 5.04 9.34 -0.10
C ALA A 45 4.17 8.08 -0.01
N GLY A 46 4.74 6.99 0.52
CA GLY A 46 4.05 5.73 0.76
C GLY A 46 4.44 5.13 2.11
N LEU A 47 3.46 4.55 2.80
CA LEU A 47 3.67 3.73 3.99
C LEU A 47 3.74 2.27 3.54
N LEU A 48 4.89 1.64 3.71
CA LEU A 48 5.12 0.25 3.31
C LEU A 48 5.37 -0.57 4.57
N ARG A 49 4.85 -1.79 4.63
CA ARG A 49 5.18 -2.75 5.70
C ARG A 49 5.51 -4.11 5.11
N ILE A 50 6.61 -4.71 5.53
CA ILE A 50 7.14 -5.96 4.98
C ILE A 50 7.06 -7.06 6.04
N PHE A 51 6.37 -8.15 5.73
CA PHE A 51 6.18 -9.31 6.60
C PHE A 51 7.05 -10.49 6.13
N GLY A 52 8.37 -10.27 6.10
CA GLY A 52 9.30 -11.24 5.52
C GLY A 52 9.13 -11.37 4.01
N ARG A 53 9.32 -12.59 3.48
CA ARG A 53 9.27 -12.86 2.03
C ARG A 53 7.87 -13.16 1.50
N GLU A 54 6.91 -13.55 2.33
CA GLU A 54 5.58 -13.95 1.84
C GLU A 54 4.79 -12.75 1.31
N VAL A 55 4.78 -11.63 2.06
CA VAL A 55 3.92 -10.50 1.75
C VAL A 55 4.45 -9.17 2.29
N ALA A 56 4.21 -8.11 1.53
CA ALA A 56 4.28 -6.73 1.98
C ALA A 56 2.93 -6.04 1.76
N GLU A 57 2.59 -5.07 2.60
CA GLU A 57 1.44 -4.19 2.43
C GLU A 57 1.87 -2.76 2.11
N LEU A 58 1.09 -2.08 1.26
CA LEU A 58 1.16 -0.64 1.02
C LEU A 58 -0.15 0.01 1.48
N PRO A 59 -0.35 0.25 2.80
CA PRO A 59 -1.63 0.72 3.31
C PRO A 59 -1.99 2.13 2.83
N LEU A 60 -0.98 2.97 2.62
CA LEU A 60 -1.16 4.36 2.22
C LEU A 60 -0.12 4.75 1.17
N VAL A 61 -0.57 5.49 0.16
CA VAL A 61 0.31 6.15 -0.80
C VAL A 61 -0.36 7.42 -1.30
N ALA A 62 0.39 8.51 -1.36
CA ALA A 62 -0.13 9.79 -1.80
C ALA A 62 0.89 10.66 -2.53
N THR A 63 0.41 11.39 -3.53
CA THR A 63 1.14 12.48 -4.20
C THR A 63 0.45 13.80 -3.89
N SER A 64 1.27 14.80 -3.54
CA SER A 64 0.85 16.18 -3.30
C SER A 64 0.01 16.71 -4.48
N ARG A 65 -1.03 17.49 -4.17
CA ARG A 65 -2.10 17.87 -5.13
C ARG A 65 -1.54 18.54 -6.37
N GLU A 66 -0.61 19.47 -6.17
CA GLU A 66 0.11 20.26 -7.17
C GLU A 66 1.03 19.42 -8.07
N ASN A 67 1.31 18.17 -7.68
CA ASN A 67 2.22 17.25 -8.38
C ASN A 67 1.52 16.00 -8.92
N GLN A 68 0.19 15.90 -8.77
CA GLN A 68 -0.58 14.81 -9.35
C GLN A 68 -0.58 14.86 -10.88
N GLY A 69 -0.58 13.68 -11.52
CA GLY A 69 -0.56 13.57 -12.97
C GLY A 69 0.81 13.77 -13.62
N LYS A 70 1.86 14.06 -12.84
CA LYS A 70 3.24 14.27 -13.34
C LYS A 70 4.11 13.01 -13.36
N GLY A 71 3.57 11.84 -13.05
CA GLY A 71 4.32 10.57 -13.04
C GLY A 71 5.02 10.22 -11.72
N TYR A 72 4.94 11.07 -10.69
CA TYR A 72 5.66 10.85 -9.42
C TYR A 72 5.18 9.63 -8.64
N PHE A 73 3.88 9.34 -8.64
CA PHE A 73 3.38 8.11 -8.07
C PHE A 73 3.94 6.88 -8.77
N GLN A 74 3.96 6.89 -10.11
CA GLN A 74 4.51 5.79 -10.88
C GLN A 74 5.99 5.58 -10.56
N ALA A 75 6.77 6.66 -10.50
CA ALA A 75 8.17 6.59 -10.11
C ALA A 75 8.36 6.00 -8.69
N LEU A 76 7.62 6.51 -7.70
CA LEU A 76 7.66 6.01 -6.33
C LEU A 76 7.25 4.52 -6.26
N PHE A 77 6.16 4.16 -6.95
CA PHE A 77 5.62 2.80 -6.95
C PHE A 77 6.58 1.82 -7.63
N SER A 78 7.19 2.18 -8.76
CA SER A 78 8.22 1.35 -9.40
C SER A 78 9.45 1.14 -8.51
N CYS A 79 9.86 2.15 -7.73
CA CYS A 79 10.92 1.97 -6.74
C CYS A 79 10.51 1.00 -5.62
N ILE A 80 9.27 1.08 -5.15
CA ILE A 80 8.73 0.14 -4.15
C ILE A 80 8.73 -1.29 -4.72
N GLU A 81 8.26 -1.48 -5.96
CA GLU A 81 8.25 -2.80 -6.60
C GLU A 81 9.67 -3.37 -6.76
N GLY A 82 10.63 -2.54 -7.19
CA GLY A 82 12.03 -2.96 -7.30
C GLY A 82 12.66 -3.32 -5.95
N LEU A 83 12.32 -2.60 -4.88
CA LEU A 83 12.74 -2.92 -3.52
C LEU A 83 12.15 -4.26 -3.04
N LEU A 84 10.85 -4.46 -3.23
CA LEU A 84 10.20 -5.70 -2.81
C LEU A 84 10.75 -6.91 -3.58
N HIS A 85 11.04 -6.71 -4.87
CA HIS A 85 11.70 -7.72 -5.69
C HIS A 85 13.08 -8.09 -5.15
N SER A 86 13.94 -7.11 -4.85
CA SER A 86 15.29 -7.37 -4.33
C SER A 86 15.30 -8.04 -2.96
N LEU A 87 14.23 -7.87 -2.18
CA LEU A 87 14.02 -8.53 -0.89
C LEU A 87 13.34 -9.91 -1.01
N ASN A 88 13.08 -10.38 -2.24
CA ASN A 88 12.35 -11.62 -2.53
C ASN A 88 10.97 -11.68 -1.88
N VAL A 89 10.28 -10.54 -1.79
CA VAL A 89 8.88 -10.51 -1.36
C VAL A 89 8.01 -11.04 -2.50
N GLU A 90 7.11 -11.97 -2.20
CA GLU A 90 6.30 -12.65 -3.21
C GLU A 90 5.04 -11.85 -3.59
N ASN A 91 4.38 -11.23 -2.62
CA ASN A 91 3.09 -10.55 -2.83
C ASN A 91 3.09 -9.14 -2.23
N LEU A 92 2.49 -8.20 -2.98
CA LEU A 92 2.14 -6.87 -2.50
C LEU A 92 0.62 -6.79 -2.33
N VAL A 93 0.17 -6.34 -1.17
CA VAL A 93 -1.26 -6.18 -0.85
C VAL A 93 -1.59 -4.75 -0.45
N LEU A 94 -2.84 -4.33 -0.65
CA LEU A 94 -3.31 -3.02 -0.19
C LEU A 94 -4.83 -2.95 -0.07
N PRO A 95 -5.35 -2.13 0.85
CA PRO A 95 -6.75 -1.74 0.86
C PRO A 95 -7.03 -0.68 -0.22
N ALA A 96 -7.96 -0.96 -1.14
CA ALA A 96 -8.40 -0.02 -2.16
C ALA A 96 -9.83 0.44 -1.90
N ALA A 97 -10.05 1.75 -1.87
CA ALA A 97 -11.39 2.32 -1.93
C ALA A 97 -12.10 1.89 -3.21
N GLU A 98 -13.42 1.72 -3.15
CA GLU A 98 -14.25 1.28 -4.28
C GLU A 98 -13.99 2.09 -5.56
N GLU A 99 -13.82 3.41 -5.44
CA GLU A 99 -13.61 4.27 -6.61
C GLU A 99 -12.17 4.24 -7.15
N ALA A 100 -11.23 3.64 -6.41
CA ALA A 100 -9.84 3.45 -6.82
C ALA A 100 -9.54 2.01 -7.29
N GLU A 101 -10.41 1.04 -6.97
CA GLU A 101 -10.21 -0.39 -7.26
C GLU A 101 -9.90 -0.64 -8.75
N SER A 102 -10.64 0.00 -9.65
CA SER A 102 -10.45 -0.16 -11.10
C SER A 102 -9.08 0.30 -11.61
N ILE A 103 -8.44 1.27 -10.95
CA ILE A 103 -7.12 1.77 -11.34
C ILE A 103 -6.05 0.76 -10.95
N TRP A 104 -6.09 0.29 -9.70
CA TRP A 104 -5.17 -0.72 -9.21
C TRP A 104 -5.23 -2.00 -10.03
N THR A 105 -6.45 -2.43 -10.38
CA THR A 105 -6.66 -3.65 -11.16
C THR A 105 -6.29 -3.49 -12.63
N LYS A 106 -6.75 -2.43 -13.31
CA LYS A 106 -6.56 -2.26 -14.76
C LYS A 106 -5.19 -1.70 -15.14
N LYS A 107 -4.58 -0.86 -14.30
CA LYS A 107 -3.33 -0.15 -14.65
C LYS A 107 -2.10 -0.65 -13.90
N LEU A 108 -2.28 -1.16 -12.70
CA LEU A 108 -1.16 -1.55 -11.82
C LEU A 108 -1.05 -3.06 -11.66
N GLY A 109 -1.94 -3.85 -12.27
CA GLY A 109 -1.85 -5.31 -12.30
C GLY A 109 -2.26 -6.01 -11.01
N PHE A 110 -3.01 -5.32 -10.14
CA PHE A 110 -3.61 -5.95 -8.98
C PHE A 110 -4.85 -6.76 -9.37
N ARG A 111 -5.27 -7.65 -8.48
CA ARG A 111 -6.57 -8.30 -8.50
C ARG A 111 -7.20 -8.21 -7.13
N LYS A 112 -8.51 -8.40 -7.06
CA LYS A 112 -9.20 -8.56 -5.78
C LYS A 112 -8.73 -9.85 -5.10
N MET A 113 -8.37 -9.75 -3.83
CA MET A 113 -8.00 -10.91 -3.02
C MET A 113 -9.27 -11.71 -2.68
N SER A 114 -9.18 -13.04 -2.69
CA SER A 114 -10.29 -13.90 -2.24
C SER A 114 -10.43 -13.86 -0.71
N ASP A 115 -11.64 -14.07 -0.21
CA ASP A 115 -11.91 -14.09 1.24
C ASP A 115 -11.11 -15.17 1.97
N GLU A 116 -10.93 -16.34 1.35
CA GLU A 116 -10.09 -17.42 1.89
C GLU A 116 -8.64 -16.97 2.07
N ARG A 117 -8.08 -16.27 1.08
CA ARG A 117 -6.68 -15.81 1.12
C ARG A 117 -6.51 -14.65 2.11
N LEU A 118 -7.49 -13.75 2.18
CA LEU A 118 -7.53 -12.70 3.20
C LEU A 118 -7.60 -13.30 4.61
N LEU A 119 -8.43 -14.33 4.81
CA LEU A 119 -8.51 -15.05 6.08
C LEU A 119 -7.19 -15.76 6.42
N LYS A 120 -6.49 -16.32 5.42
CA LYS A 120 -5.17 -16.94 5.62
C LYS A 120 -4.16 -15.91 6.14
N TYR A 121 -4.07 -14.72 5.54
CA TYR A 121 -3.15 -13.68 5.99
C TYR A 121 -3.54 -13.15 7.38
N THR A 122 -4.82 -12.84 7.61
CA THR A 122 -5.27 -12.20 8.85
C THR A 122 -5.18 -13.10 10.09
N LYS A 123 -5.00 -14.42 9.93
CA LYS A 123 -4.68 -15.34 11.04
C LYS A 123 -3.35 -15.05 11.72
N HIS A 124 -2.37 -14.54 10.98
CA HIS A 124 -1.00 -14.37 11.45
C HIS A 124 -0.47 -12.95 11.28
N LEU A 125 -1.08 -12.17 10.37
CA LEU A 125 -0.67 -10.83 10.01
C LEU A 125 -1.79 -9.84 10.30
N GLN A 126 -1.46 -8.74 10.96
CA GLN A 126 -2.39 -7.63 11.13
C GLN A 126 -2.32 -6.72 9.91
N LEU A 127 -2.98 -7.13 8.82
CA LEU A 127 -3.12 -6.31 7.62
C LEU A 127 -4.04 -5.11 7.87
N THR A 128 -3.67 -3.96 7.34
CA THR A 128 -4.47 -2.74 7.49
C THR A 128 -5.74 -2.82 6.64
N SER A 129 -6.90 -2.59 7.25
CA SER A 129 -8.19 -2.51 6.54
C SER A 129 -8.95 -1.25 6.92
N PHE A 130 -9.67 -0.66 5.95
CA PHE A 130 -10.53 0.49 6.15
C PHE A 130 -11.96 0.15 5.72
N LYS A 131 -12.96 0.70 6.41
CA LYS A 131 -14.36 0.55 6.01
C LYS A 131 -14.55 1.12 4.59
N GLY A 132 -15.22 0.35 3.72
CA GLY A 132 -15.44 0.74 2.32
C GLY A 132 -14.24 0.48 1.40
N THR A 133 -13.32 -0.41 1.80
CA THR A 133 -12.21 -0.85 0.95
C THR A 133 -12.26 -2.35 0.69
N SER A 134 -11.81 -2.75 -0.51
CA SER A 134 -11.51 -4.14 -0.87
C SER A 134 -10.01 -4.38 -0.69
N MET A 135 -9.61 -5.55 -0.18
CA MET A 135 -8.20 -5.94 -0.20
C MET A 135 -7.82 -6.40 -1.61
N LEU A 136 -6.77 -5.80 -2.15
CA LEU A 136 -6.19 -6.16 -3.44
C LEU A 136 -4.83 -6.82 -3.24
N GLU A 137 -4.46 -7.67 -4.18
CA GLU A 137 -3.16 -8.33 -4.21
C GLU A 137 -2.54 -8.30 -5.61
N LYS A 138 -1.21 -8.31 -5.64
CA LYS A 138 -0.39 -8.43 -6.83
C LYS A 138 0.84 -9.28 -6.49
N ALA A 139 1.21 -10.19 -7.38
CA ALA A 139 2.50 -10.86 -7.29
C ALA A 139 3.60 -9.85 -7.63
N VAL A 140 4.62 -9.75 -6.79
CA VAL A 140 5.82 -8.98 -7.13
C VAL A 140 6.52 -9.72 -8.26
N GLN A 141 6.52 -9.13 -9.45
CA GLN A 141 7.11 -9.79 -10.62
C GLN A 141 8.60 -10.00 -10.37
N GLN A 142 9.06 -11.24 -10.55
CA GLN A 142 10.48 -11.50 -10.71
C GLN A 142 10.87 -10.95 -12.08
N GLN A 143 11.69 -9.90 -12.13
CA GLN A 143 12.23 -9.48 -13.42
C GLN A 143 13.12 -10.61 -13.92
N ILE A 144 12.73 -11.22 -15.05
CA ILE A 144 13.67 -11.99 -15.85
C ILE A 144 14.63 -10.95 -16.40
N VAL A 145 15.84 -10.92 -15.83
CA VAL A 145 16.95 -10.15 -16.38
C VAL A 145 17.44 -10.94 -17.57
N ASP A 146 16.98 -10.56 -18.76
CA ASP A 146 17.63 -10.92 -20.04
C ASP A 146 18.74 -9.91 -20.35
#